data_AF-A0A7X9DKW9-F1
#
_entry.id   AF-A0A7X9DKW9-F1
#
_cell.length_a   1.000
_cell.length_b   1.000
_cell.length_c   1.000
_cell.angle_alpha   90.00
_cell.angle_beta   90.00
_cell.angle_gamma   90.00
#
_symmetry.space_group_name_H-M   'P 1'
#
loop_
_entity.id
_entity.type
_entity.pdbx_description
1 polymer ?
#
loop_
_entity_poly.entity_id
_entity_poly.type
_entity_poly.pdbx_seq_one_letter_code
_entity_poly.pdbx_strand_id
1 'polypeptide(L)'
;MYTGTVKFFDSRPEKRFGFIVPDRLGPEIFFHLNDGQKVKAGRIQPEFDANSTPERVPLKGDRVVFNIGTGSKGPKAIPWGYESEYQTALAIISDRPKPAMYRILQWFRTVSDGQKTEPTVLWTGMDLNERGLDRHYNPIYDRPGGNGDIDWGKYWEVSTDGGKTWTSCGCPSEYMEQFDRRGNRRIPR
;
A
#
# COMPACT_ATOMS: atom_id res chain seq x y z
N MET A 1 -9.02 7.60 7.13
CA MET A 1 -8.09 7.53 8.28
C MET A 1 -8.19 8.84 9.03
N TYR A 2 -8.20 8.80 10.35
CA TYR A 2 -8.37 9.93 11.26
C TYR A 2 -7.16 10.05 12.17
N THR A 3 -6.94 11.25 12.69
CA THR A 3 -5.91 11.57 13.68
C THR A 3 -6.56 12.08 14.97
N GLY A 4 -5.84 11.96 16.08
CA GLY A 4 -6.28 12.48 17.36
C GLY A 4 -5.25 12.32 18.46
N THR A 5 -5.62 12.81 19.64
CA THR A 5 -4.79 12.78 20.84
C THR A 5 -5.41 11.89 21.90
N VAL A 6 -4.64 10.99 22.50
CA VAL A 6 -5.09 10.16 23.61
C VAL A 6 -5.38 11.03 24.83
N LYS A 7 -6.64 11.06 25.26
CA LYS A 7 -7.08 11.80 26.45
C LYS A 7 -6.63 11.12 27.73
N PHE A 8 -6.85 9.81 27.78
CA PHE A 8 -6.41 8.93 28.85
C PHE A 8 -6.36 7.49 28.35
N PHE A 9 -5.57 6.69 29.05
CA PHE A 9 -5.50 5.25 28.86
C PHE A 9 -5.37 4.57 30.22
N ASP A 10 -6.17 3.52 30.44
CA ASP A 10 -6.12 2.68 31.62
C ASP A 10 -5.30 1.43 31.31
N SER A 11 -4.05 1.41 31.79
CA SER A 11 -3.09 0.33 31.51
C SER A 11 -3.26 -0.92 32.37
N ARG A 12 -4.19 -0.92 33.33
CA ARG A 12 -4.41 -2.09 34.18
C ARG A 12 -4.83 -3.30 33.33
N PRO A 13 -4.30 -4.51 33.60
CA PRO A 13 -4.46 -5.68 32.73
C PRO A 13 -5.91 -6.04 32.36
N GLU A 14 -6.85 -5.79 33.26
CA GLU A 14 -8.28 -6.08 33.12
C GLU A 14 -9.06 -5.02 32.33
N LYS A 15 -8.49 -3.84 32.09
CA LYS A 15 -9.16 -2.71 31.42
C LYS A 15 -8.58 -2.43 30.03
N ARG A 16 -7.29 -2.10 29.95
CA ARG A 16 -6.54 -1.86 28.69
C ARG A 16 -7.30 -1.05 27.63
N PHE A 17 -8.00 0.00 28.06
CA PHE A 17 -8.81 0.86 27.19
C PHE A 17 -8.54 2.34 27.43
N GLY A 18 -8.94 3.18 26.48
CA GLY A 18 -8.85 4.62 26.62
C GLY A 18 -9.80 5.36 25.69
N PHE A 19 -9.64 6.68 25.66
CA PHE A 19 -10.38 7.57 24.77
C PHE A 19 -9.43 8.50 24.02
N ILE A 20 -9.76 8.74 22.75
CA ILE A 20 -9.05 9.66 21.87
C ILE A 20 -9.95 10.88 21.66
N VAL A 21 -9.38 12.08 21.76
CA VAL A 21 -9.97 13.31 21.25
C VAL A 21 -9.56 13.42 19.76
N PRO A 22 -10.48 13.22 18.81
CA PRO A 22 -10.15 13.29 17.40
C PRO A 22 -9.91 14.74 16.96
N ASP A 23 -9.05 14.96 15.97
CA ASP A 23 -8.77 16.31 15.50
C ASP A 23 -9.94 16.91 14.69
N ARG A 24 -10.75 16.06 14.06
CA ARG A 24 -11.82 16.47 13.13
C ARG A 24 -13.20 15.87 13.45
N LEU A 25 -13.30 15.02 14.46
CA LEU A 25 -14.57 14.43 14.90
C LEU A 25 -14.92 15.01 16.27
N GLY A 26 -16.20 15.34 16.48
CA GLY A 26 -16.66 15.99 17.70
C GLY A 26 -16.51 15.15 18.97
N PRO A 27 -17.18 13.98 19.07
CA PRO A 27 -17.16 13.17 20.28
C PRO A 27 -15.86 12.38 20.44
N GLU A 28 -15.52 12.10 21.70
CA GLU A 28 -14.40 11.23 22.05
C GLU A 28 -14.62 9.81 21.53
N ILE A 29 -13.57 9.22 20.98
CA ILE A 29 -13.62 7.89 20.38
C ILE A 29 -12.98 6.90 21.34
N PHE A 30 -13.75 5.87 21.69
CA PHE A 30 -13.28 4.76 22.49
C PHE A 30 -12.26 3.93 21.70
N PHE A 31 -11.24 3.43 22.38
CA PHE A 31 -10.30 2.48 21.80
C PHE A 31 -9.83 1.47 22.86
N HIS A 32 -9.36 0.31 22.41
CA HIS A 32 -8.84 -0.73 23.28
C HIS A 32 -7.47 -1.20 22.76
N LEU A 33 -6.59 -1.62 23.68
CA LEU A 33 -5.18 -1.91 23.36
C LEU A 33 -5.05 -2.99 22.27
N ASN A 34 -5.91 -4.01 22.32
CA ASN A 34 -5.89 -5.13 21.38
C ASN A 34 -6.27 -4.75 19.94
N ASP A 35 -6.84 -3.56 19.72
CA ASP A 35 -7.13 -3.05 18.36
C ASP A 35 -5.97 -2.20 17.82
N GLY A 36 -4.91 -2.05 18.62
CA GLY A 36 -3.69 -1.36 18.24
C GLY A 36 -2.88 -2.21 17.29
N GLN A 37 -2.30 -1.57 16.27
CA GLN A 37 -1.42 -2.17 15.29
C GLN A 37 -0.26 -1.22 15.02
N LYS A 38 0.91 -1.75 14.64
CA LYS A 38 1.97 -0.90 14.09
C LYS A 38 1.53 -0.35 12.73
N VAL A 39 2.02 0.83 12.40
CA VAL A 39 1.90 1.39 11.05
C VAL A 39 3.17 1.06 10.27
N LYS A 40 2.99 0.57 9.03
CA LYS A 40 4.08 0.29 8.10
C LYS A 40 3.90 1.10 6.82
N ALA A 41 5.00 1.26 6.09
CA ALA A 41 4.96 1.76 4.73
C ALA A 41 4.21 0.74 3.85
N GLY A 42 3.01 1.10 3.40
CA GLY A 42 2.26 0.32 2.41
C GLY A 42 2.76 0.61 0.99
N ARG A 43 1.97 0.26 -0.02
CA ARG A 43 2.37 0.46 -1.43
C ARG A 43 2.42 1.95 -1.79
N ILE A 44 1.32 2.66 -1.57
CA ILE A 44 1.14 4.07 -1.96
C ILE A 44 0.91 5.00 -0.76
N GLN A 45 0.51 4.41 0.36
CA GLN A 45 0.14 5.09 1.59
C GLN A 45 0.54 4.21 2.78
N PRO A 46 0.68 4.75 3.99
CA PRO A 46 0.89 3.93 5.16
C PRO A 46 -0.31 3.00 5.42
N GLU A 47 -0.03 1.84 5.98
CA GLU A 47 -1.00 0.78 6.26
C GLU A 47 -0.82 0.24 7.67
N PHE A 48 -1.91 -0.23 8.27
CA PHE A 48 -1.83 -0.94 9.54
C PHE A 48 -1.35 -2.37 9.32
N ASP A 49 -0.42 -2.84 10.15
CA ASP A 49 0.09 -4.20 10.09
C ASP A 49 -0.73 -5.12 11.00
N ALA A 50 -1.71 -5.81 10.43
CA ALA A 50 -2.66 -6.67 11.14
C ALA A 50 -2.04 -7.79 11.98
N ASN A 51 -0.78 -8.15 11.69
CA ASN A 51 -0.01 -9.17 12.42
C ASN A 51 0.94 -8.57 13.47
N SER A 52 0.71 -7.33 13.87
CA SER A 52 1.57 -6.61 14.81
C SER A 52 0.77 -5.95 15.92
N THR A 53 1.46 -5.65 17.02
CA THR A 53 0.95 -4.85 18.12
C THR A 53 1.86 -3.64 18.37
N PRO A 54 1.33 -2.55 18.94
CA PRO A 54 2.13 -1.36 19.25
C PRO A 54 3.24 -1.69 20.25
N GLU A 55 4.40 -1.03 20.13
CA GLU A 55 5.59 -1.33 20.95
C GLU A 55 5.43 -1.01 22.44
N ARG A 56 4.52 -0.09 22.74
CA ARG A 56 4.22 0.35 24.09
C ARG A 56 2.74 0.63 24.23
N VAL A 57 2.28 0.63 25.48
CA VAL A 57 0.94 1.11 25.82
C VAL A 57 0.82 2.62 25.58
N PRO A 58 -0.38 3.11 25.21
CA PRO A 58 -0.62 4.54 25.06
C PRO A 58 -0.55 5.30 26.37
N LEU A 59 -0.13 6.55 26.27
CA LEU A 59 -0.06 7.53 27.33
C LEU A 59 -0.94 8.73 26.98
N LYS A 60 -1.39 9.46 28.00
CA LYS A 60 -2.09 10.74 27.79
C LYS A 60 -1.20 11.69 26.98
N GLY A 61 -1.77 12.31 25.95
CA GLY A 61 -1.06 13.22 25.04
C GLY A 61 -0.47 12.53 23.82
N ASP A 62 -0.45 11.19 23.76
CA ASP A 62 0.03 10.49 22.57
C ASP A 62 -0.81 10.83 21.34
N ARG A 63 -0.11 10.99 20.22
CA ARG A 63 -0.70 11.21 18.91
C ARG A 63 -0.91 9.89 18.19
N VAL A 64 -2.13 9.67 17.70
CA VAL A 64 -2.54 8.41 17.10
C VAL A 64 -3.27 8.61 15.78
N VAL A 65 -3.13 7.64 14.90
CA VAL A 65 -3.93 7.47 13.69
C VAL A 65 -4.87 6.29 13.83
N PHE A 66 -6.07 6.37 13.28
CA PHE A 66 -7.05 5.30 13.41
C PHE A 66 -8.11 5.31 12.31
N ASN A 67 -8.82 4.19 12.17
CA ASN A 67 -10.08 4.11 11.44
C ASN A 67 -11.26 4.09 12.42
N ILE A 68 -12.43 4.53 11.96
CA ILE A 68 -13.67 4.42 12.72
C ILE A 68 -14.35 3.10 12.35
N GLY A 69 -14.55 2.25 13.35
CA GLY A 69 -15.39 1.07 13.27
C GLY A 69 -16.52 1.11 14.28
N THR A 70 -17.33 0.06 14.31
CA THR A 70 -18.46 -0.10 15.23
C THR A 70 -18.08 -0.99 16.41
N GLY A 71 -18.38 -0.54 17.63
CA GLY A 71 -18.34 -1.36 18.85
C GLY A 71 -19.73 -1.49 19.47
N SER A 72 -19.87 -2.38 20.47
CA SER A 72 -21.14 -2.60 21.19
C SER A 72 -21.67 -1.38 21.95
N LYS A 73 -20.83 -0.34 22.13
CA LYS A 73 -21.15 0.90 22.85
C LYS A 73 -21.04 2.16 21.97
N GLY A 74 -21.01 1.99 20.65
CA GLY A 74 -20.87 3.10 19.69
C GLY A 74 -19.56 3.07 18.88
N PRO A 75 -19.19 4.18 18.23
CA PRO A 75 -17.99 4.28 17.41
C PRO A 75 -16.72 3.96 18.20
N LYS A 76 -15.81 3.23 17.56
CA LYS A 76 -14.54 2.80 18.13
C LYS A 76 -13.40 3.03 17.14
N ALA A 77 -12.22 3.38 17.66
CA ALA A 77 -10.99 3.41 16.87
C ALA A 77 -10.48 1.98 16.64
N ILE A 78 -10.57 1.50 15.39
CA ILE A 78 -10.10 0.16 15.00
C ILE A 78 -9.75 0.11 13.49
N PRO A 79 -8.54 -0.33 13.13
CA PRO A 79 -7.35 -0.35 13.98
C PRO A 79 -6.93 1.07 14.39
N TRP A 80 -6.07 1.17 15.40
CA TRP A 80 -5.34 2.39 15.75
C TRP A 80 -3.83 2.13 15.80
N GLY A 81 -3.02 3.18 15.67
CA GLY A 81 -1.57 3.12 15.71
C GLY A 81 -0.96 4.49 15.99
N TYR A 82 0.36 4.58 16.18
CA TYR A 82 1.01 5.84 16.51
C TYR A 82 1.18 6.73 15.28
N GLU A 83 0.91 8.03 15.43
CA GLU A 83 1.11 9.00 14.34
C GLU A 83 2.58 9.10 13.93
N SER A 84 3.53 8.92 14.85
CA SER A 84 4.96 8.91 14.54
C SER A 84 5.36 7.78 13.56
N GLU A 85 4.80 6.59 13.73
CA GLU A 85 5.01 5.46 12.81
C GLU A 85 4.39 5.76 11.44
N TYR A 86 3.22 6.41 11.42
CA TYR A 86 2.58 6.87 10.19
C TYR A 86 3.44 7.89 9.42
N GLN A 87 4.01 8.87 10.10
CA GLN A 87 4.91 9.85 9.48
C GLN A 87 6.20 9.21 8.96
N THR A 88 6.76 8.27 9.73
CA THR A 88 7.93 7.49 9.28
C THR A 88 7.61 6.68 8.02
N ALA A 89 6.45 6.03 7.98
CA ALA A 89 5.98 5.30 6.82
C ALA A 89 5.77 6.22 5.59
N LEU A 90 5.24 7.43 5.78
CA LEU A 90 5.13 8.43 4.71
C LEU A 90 6.50 8.83 4.16
N ALA A 91 7.48 9.08 5.03
CA ALA A 91 8.84 9.42 4.62
C ALA A 91 9.47 8.29 3.78
N ILE A 92 9.34 7.04 4.22
CA ILE A 92 9.80 5.87 3.46
C ILE A 92 9.14 5.82 2.07
N ILE A 93 7.82 6.02 1.99
CA ILE A 93 7.10 5.99 0.71
C ILE A 93 7.54 7.13 -0.21
N SER A 94 7.81 8.31 0.34
CA SER A 94 8.25 9.48 -0.42
C SER A 94 9.66 9.33 -0.98
N ASP A 95 10.54 8.60 -0.27
CA ASP A 95 11.93 8.38 -0.67
C ASP A 95 12.09 7.26 -1.72
N ARG A 96 11.05 6.44 -1.94
CA ARG A 96 11.09 5.40 -2.97
C ARG A 96 11.35 6.03 -4.36
N PRO A 97 12.24 5.45 -5.17
CA PRO A 97 12.44 5.91 -6.54
C PRO A 97 11.16 5.70 -7.33
N LYS A 98 10.42 6.77 -7.56
CA LYS A 98 9.22 6.76 -8.40
C LYS A 98 9.67 6.89 -9.84
N PRO A 99 9.32 5.95 -10.72
CA PRO A 99 9.53 6.16 -12.14
C PRO A 99 8.66 7.32 -12.62
N ALA A 100 9.13 7.98 -13.66
CA ALA A 100 8.40 9.08 -14.26
C ALA A 100 7.09 8.60 -14.89
N MET A 101 7.05 7.37 -15.44
CA MET A 101 5.84 6.79 -16.06
C MET A 101 5.83 5.26 -15.98
N TYR A 102 4.62 4.70 -16.05
CA TYR A 102 4.34 3.28 -16.22
C TYR A 102 3.47 3.08 -17.47
N ARG A 103 3.51 1.89 -18.06
CA ARG A 103 2.56 1.48 -19.10
C ARG A 103 2.23 -0.01 -19.04
N ILE A 104 1.05 -0.36 -19.52
CA ILE A 104 0.62 -1.75 -19.73
C ILE A 104 0.63 -2.01 -21.22
N LEU A 105 1.31 -3.07 -21.63
CA LEU A 105 1.31 -3.52 -23.01
C LEU A 105 0.55 -4.84 -23.12
N GLN A 106 0.00 -5.09 -24.30
CA GLN A 106 -0.55 -6.37 -24.70
C GLN A 106 0.13 -6.83 -25.98
N TRP A 107 0.61 -8.06 -25.97
CA TRP A 107 1.18 -8.69 -27.15
C TRP A 107 0.32 -9.86 -27.64
N PHE A 108 0.32 -10.05 -28.95
CA PHE A 108 -0.37 -11.14 -29.64
C PHE A 108 0.57 -11.78 -30.69
N ARG A 109 0.78 -13.09 -30.61
CA ARG A 109 1.45 -13.86 -31.68
C ARG A 109 0.47 -14.86 -32.29
N THR A 110 0.36 -14.88 -33.62
CA THR A 110 -0.29 -15.98 -34.35
C THR A 110 0.81 -16.90 -34.90
N VAL A 111 0.81 -18.17 -34.54
CA VAL A 111 1.93 -19.08 -34.87
C VAL A 111 2.02 -19.47 -36.34
N SER A 112 1.01 -19.13 -37.14
CA SER A 112 1.02 -19.39 -38.58
C SER A 112 2.03 -18.57 -39.40
N ASP A 113 2.51 -17.40 -38.92
CA ASP A 113 3.42 -16.54 -39.70
C ASP A 113 4.80 -16.31 -39.07
N GLY A 114 5.01 -16.72 -37.81
CA GLY A 114 6.23 -16.50 -37.07
C GLY A 114 6.56 -15.03 -36.76
N GLN A 115 5.79 -14.06 -37.27
CA GLN A 115 5.99 -12.63 -37.07
C GLN A 115 5.55 -12.22 -35.66
N LYS A 116 6.47 -11.53 -34.99
CA LYS A 116 6.23 -10.86 -33.73
C LYS A 116 5.59 -9.52 -34.05
N THR A 117 4.30 -9.36 -33.75
CA THR A 117 3.65 -8.05 -33.86
C THR A 117 4.21 -7.10 -32.82
N GLU A 118 4.20 -5.80 -33.11
CA GLU A 118 4.51 -4.79 -32.10
C GLU A 118 3.43 -4.80 -31.01
N PRO A 119 3.81 -4.75 -29.72
CA PRO A 119 2.84 -4.78 -28.63
C PRO A 119 1.99 -3.51 -28.59
N THR A 120 0.69 -3.67 -28.37
CA THR A 120 -0.25 -2.56 -28.22
C THR A 120 -0.16 -2.00 -26.80
N VAL A 121 0.03 -0.69 -26.68
CA VAL A 121 -0.06 0.01 -25.38
C VAL A 121 -1.53 0.12 -24.99
N LEU A 122 -1.92 -0.53 -23.90
CA LEU A 122 -3.28 -0.48 -23.37
C LEU A 122 -3.47 0.70 -22.40
N TRP A 123 -2.42 1.08 -21.70
CA TRP A 123 -2.46 2.17 -20.72
C TRP A 123 -1.08 2.78 -20.52
N THR A 124 -1.02 4.07 -20.19
CA THR A 124 0.20 4.76 -19.80
C THR A 124 -0.14 5.84 -18.79
N GLY A 125 0.61 5.92 -17.68
CA GLY A 125 0.34 6.91 -16.64
C GLY A 125 1.37 6.89 -15.51
N MET A 126 1.24 7.87 -14.63
CA MET A 126 2.15 8.04 -13.48
C MET A 126 1.52 7.54 -12.17
N ASP A 127 0.19 7.44 -12.13
CA ASP A 127 -0.57 7.00 -10.98
C ASP A 127 -1.09 5.58 -11.20
N LEU A 128 -0.50 4.64 -10.47
CA LEU A 128 -0.92 3.23 -10.49
C LEU A 128 -2.30 3.00 -9.87
N ASN A 129 -2.92 4.02 -9.26
CA ASN A 129 -4.28 3.97 -8.71
C ASN A 129 -5.35 4.50 -9.65
N GLU A 130 -5.01 4.86 -10.89
CA GLU A 130 -6.00 5.21 -11.88
C GLU A 130 -7.03 4.05 -11.95
N ARG A 131 -8.30 4.37 -11.64
CA ARG A 131 -9.24 3.41 -11.04
C ARG A 131 -9.32 2.09 -11.81
N GLY A 132 -8.80 1.04 -11.17
CA GLY A 132 -9.08 -0.33 -11.56
C GLY A 132 -8.19 -0.89 -12.67
N LEU A 133 -6.94 -0.41 -12.83
CA LEU A 133 -5.95 -1.04 -13.71
C LEU A 133 -5.86 -2.56 -13.46
N ASP A 134 -5.77 -2.97 -12.20
CA ASP A 134 -5.74 -4.38 -11.79
C ASP A 134 -7.06 -5.14 -12.05
N ARG A 135 -8.20 -4.46 -12.26
CA ARG A 135 -9.47 -5.11 -12.64
C ARG A 135 -9.67 -5.14 -14.15
N HIS A 136 -9.24 -4.11 -14.86
CA HIS A 136 -9.43 -3.96 -16.30
C HIS A 136 -8.39 -4.74 -17.09
N TYR A 137 -7.18 -4.89 -16.55
CA TYR A 137 -6.05 -5.44 -17.29
C TYR A 137 -5.51 -6.76 -16.75
N ASN A 138 -6.06 -7.32 -15.68
CA ASN A 138 -5.69 -8.66 -15.17
C ASN A 138 -6.18 -9.79 -16.10
N PRO A 139 -5.38 -10.85 -16.34
CA PRO A 139 -4.02 -11.07 -15.83
C PRO A 139 -2.95 -10.26 -16.55
N ILE A 140 -2.04 -9.70 -15.74
CA ILE A 140 -0.80 -9.07 -16.17
C ILE A 140 0.35 -9.95 -15.65
N TYR A 141 1.24 -10.35 -16.54
CA TYR A 141 2.37 -11.22 -16.26
C TYR A 141 3.66 -10.38 -16.17
N ASP A 142 4.62 -10.82 -15.36
CA ASP A 142 5.90 -10.12 -15.17
C ASP A 142 6.82 -10.17 -16.40
N ARG A 143 6.47 -11.02 -17.36
CA ARG A 143 7.11 -11.16 -18.66
C ARG A 143 6.12 -11.73 -19.65
N PRO A 144 6.33 -11.56 -20.97
CA PRO A 144 5.61 -12.32 -21.98
C PRO A 144 5.73 -13.82 -21.67
N GLY A 145 4.60 -14.47 -21.38
CA GLY A 145 4.50 -15.91 -21.19
C GLY A 145 3.97 -16.58 -22.46
N GLY A 146 4.30 -17.85 -22.64
CA GLY A 146 3.91 -18.65 -23.79
C GLY A 146 3.68 -20.11 -23.45
N ASN A 147 2.65 -20.73 -24.02
CA ASN A 147 2.40 -22.16 -23.94
C ASN A 147 2.05 -22.70 -25.33
N GLY A 148 3.06 -23.14 -26.09
CA GLY A 148 2.88 -23.67 -27.44
C GLY A 148 2.52 -22.61 -28.48
N ASP A 149 1.46 -22.86 -29.27
CA ASP A 149 1.19 -22.22 -30.57
C ASP A 149 0.40 -20.87 -30.51
N ILE A 150 0.21 -20.26 -29.33
CA ILE A 150 -0.23 -18.87 -29.20
C ILE A 150 0.45 -18.25 -27.96
N ASP A 151 1.20 -17.16 -28.17
CA ASP A 151 1.66 -16.30 -27.08
C ASP A 151 0.70 -15.10 -26.97
N TRP A 152 -0.03 -15.00 -25.87
CA TRP A 152 -0.85 -13.84 -25.53
C TRP A 152 -0.58 -13.45 -24.08
N GLY A 153 -0.32 -12.17 -23.84
CA GLY A 153 -0.02 -11.72 -22.48
C GLY A 153 0.02 -10.20 -22.37
N LYS A 154 -0.43 -9.71 -21.22
CA LYS A 154 -0.22 -8.32 -20.80
C LYS A 154 0.99 -8.27 -19.89
N TYR A 155 1.80 -7.23 -19.98
CA TYR A 155 2.94 -7.03 -19.08
C TYR A 155 3.17 -5.55 -18.82
N TRP A 156 3.91 -5.25 -17.75
CA TRP A 156 4.25 -3.89 -17.36
C TRP A 156 5.59 -3.46 -17.93
N GLU A 157 5.66 -2.18 -18.25
CA GLU A 157 6.92 -1.49 -18.44
C GLU A 157 6.97 -0.21 -17.61
N VAL A 158 8.19 0.13 -17.23
CA VAL A 158 8.50 1.31 -16.42
C VAL A 158 9.46 2.22 -17.17
N SER A 159 9.28 3.53 -17.01
CA SER A 159 10.18 4.55 -17.54
C SER A 159 10.62 5.52 -16.44
N THR A 160 11.93 5.68 -16.29
CA THR A 160 12.54 6.62 -15.34
C THR A 160 12.91 7.96 -15.98
N ASP A 161 12.74 8.11 -17.30
CA ASP A 161 13.20 9.27 -18.08
C ASP A 161 12.06 10.03 -18.80
N GLY A 162 10.82 9.84 -18.33
CA GLY A 162 9.64 10.51 -18.85
C GLY A 162 9.10 9.88 -20.13
N GLY A 163 9.24 8.55 -20.26
CA GLY A 163 8.69 7.76 -21.36
C GLY A 163 9.60 7.62 -22.57
N LYS A 164 10.88 8.02 -22.47
CA LYS A 164 11.84 7.91 -23.59
C LYS A 164 12.39 6.49 -23.70
N THR A 165 12.69 5.87 -22.56
CA THR A 165 13.08 4.46 -22.48
C THR A 165 12.14 3.70 -21.57
N TRP A 166 11.91 2.44 -21.91
CA TRP A 166 10.99 1.54 -21.23
C TRP A 166 11.69 0.23 -20.93
N THR A 167 11.55 -0.25 -19.70
CA THR A 167 12.08 -1.55 -19.27
C THR A 167 10.94 -2.43 -18.78
N SER A 168 10.89 -3.68 -19.24
CA SER A 168 9.92 -4.65 -18.72
C SER A 168 10.13 -4.83 -17.23
N CYS A 169 9.02 -4.84 -16.50
CA CYS A 169 9.03 -4.87 -15.06
C CYS A 169 7.94 -5.83 -14.57
N GLY A 170 8.13 -6.43 -13.40
CA GLY A 170 7.04 -7.10 -12.69
C GLY A 170 5.93 -6.11 -12.36
N CYS A 171 4.84 -6.60 -11.76
CA CYS A 171 3.76 -5.71 -11.30
C CYS A 171 4.36 -4.55 -10.48
N PRO A 172 4.14 -3.26 -10.85
CA PRO A 172 4.70 -2.11 -10.13
C PRO A 172 4.39 -2.09 -8.64
N SER A 173 3.31 -2.77 -8.26
CA SER A 173 2.96 -3.02 -6.87
C SER A 173 4.01 -3.82 -6.09
N GLU A 174 4.77 -4.70 -6.76
CA GLU A 174 5.90 -5.44 -6.23
C GLU A 174 7.17 -4.59 -6.12
N TYR A 175 7.39 -3.60 -6.99
CA TYR A 175 8.50 -2.64 -6.84
C TYR A 175 8.40 -1.82 -5.56
N MET A 176 7.18 -1.61 -5.05
CA MET A 176 6.94 -1.01 -3.74
C MET A 176 7.19 -1.98 -2.58
N GLU A 177 7.04 -3.29 -2.82
CA GLU A 177 7.31 -4.38 -1.85
C GLU A 177 8.78 -4.84 -1.84
N GLN A 178 9.56 -4.45 -2.85
CA GLN A 178 11.01 -4.61 -2.92
C GLN A 178 11.76 -3.79 -1.85
N PHE A 179 11.08 -3.09 -0.96
CA PHE A 179 11.70 -2.37 0.15
C PHE A 179 11.22 -2.92 1.48
N ASP A 180 12.15 -3.16 2.41
CA ASP A 180 11.80 -3.64 3.76
C ASP A 180 11.04 -2.57 4.57
N ARG A 181 10.63 -2.90 5.80
CA ARG A 181 9.91 -1.97 6.70
C ARG A 181 10.70 -0.68 7.02
N ARG A 182 11.98 -0.61 6.64
CA ARG A 182 12.89 0.51 6.84
C ARG A 182 13.23 1.23 5.53
N GLY A 183 12.62 0.83 4.41
CA GLY A 183 12.88 1.43 3.10
C GLY A 183 14.15 0.91 2.41
N ASN A 184 14.78 -0.16 2.89
CA ASN A 184 15.96 -0.73 2.23
C ASN A 184 15.54 -1.67 1.12
N ARG A 185 16.21 -1.60 -0.03
CA ARG A 185 15.98 -2.51 -1.16
C ARG A 185 16.24 -3.95 -0.72
N ARG A 186 15.23 -4.81 -0.80
CA ARG A 186 15.34 -6.27 -0.72
C ARG A 186 16.14 -6.72 -1.93
N ILE A 187 17.39 -7.10 -1.70
CA ILE A 187 18.21 -7.75 -2.70
C ILE A 187 17.63 -9.16 -2.90
N PRO A 188 17.30 -9.59 -4.13
CA PRO A 188 16.92 -10.97 -4.39
C PRO A 188 18.02 -11.90 -3.90
N ARG A 189 17.65 -12.95 -3.14
CA ARG A 189 18.59 -14.04 -2.84
C ARG A 189 18.79 -14.92 -4.06
#